data_AF-F5T8C5-F1
#
_entry.id   AF-F5T8C5-F1
#
_cell.length_a   1.000
_cell.length_b   1.000
_cell.length_c   1.000
_cell.angle_alpha   90.00
_cell.angle_beta   90.00
_cell.angle_gamma   90.00
#
_symmetry.space_group_name_H-M   'P 1'
#
loop_
_entity.id
_entity.type
_entity.pdbx_description
1 polymer ?
#
loop_
_entity_poly.entity_id
_entity_poly.type
_entity_poly.pdbx_seq_one_letter_code
_entity_poly.pdbx_strand_id
1 'polypeptide(L)'
;MDEKFQNNILLTKTERLSMNGRPSNPKYARNKNVLVIGGSGSGKTRFYVKPNLMQMHSSYCVTDPKGTIVLECGKMLEDNGYEIRILNTINFKKSMKYNPFSYIHSEKDILKLVQTIIANTKGEGEKAGEDFWVKAEKLYYTALIAYIYYEAPKEEKNFATLLDMIDASEVREDDENYKNPIDRLFEALEKKEPRHFAVKQYKKYKLAAGVIELRRTLHHYLSEKCFA
;
A
#
# COMPACT_ATOMS: atom_id res chain seq x y z
N MET A 1 28.40 21.34 -8.24
CA MET A 1 27.75 20.30 -9.06
C MET A 1 28.64 19.07 -9.01
N ASP A 2 28.10 17.87 -9.24
CA ASP A 2 28.93 16.67 -9.35
C ASP A 2 29.70 16.72 -10.67
N GLU A 3 30.97 16.32 -10.65
CA GLU A 3 31.81 16.28 -11.85
C GLU A 3 31.29 15.25 -12.85
N LYS A 4 30.75 14.13 -12.35
CA LYS A 4 30.09 13.13 -13.20
C LYS A 4 28.72 13.65 -13.57
N PHE A 5 28.52 13.96 -14.86
CA PHE A 5 27.28 14.54 -15.37
C PHE A 5 26.03 13.76 -14.92
N GLN A 6 26.08 12.43 -15.04
CA GLN A 6 25.01 11.49 -14.72
C GLN A 6 24.57 11.58 -13.25
N ASN A 7 25.45 12.02 -12.35
CA ASN A 7 25.16 12.15 -10.91
C ASN A 7 24.44 13.46 -10.56
N ASN A 8 23.82 14.13 -11.54
CA ASN A 8 23.08 15.36 -11.31
C ASN A 8 21.66 15.25 -11.87
N ILE A 9 20.69 15.71 -11.09
CA ILE A 9 19.34 15.97 -11.57
C ILE A 9 19.41 17.13 -12.58
N LEU A 10 18.84 16.91 -13.75
CA LEU A 10 18.73 17.91 -14.79
C LEU A 10 17.53 18.82 -14.50
N LEU A 11 17.78 20.13 -14.33
CA LEU A 11 16.74 21.13 -14.10
C LEU A 11 16.48 21.96 -15.36
N THR A 12 17.56 22.46 -15.98
CA THR A 12 17.51 23.22 -17.23
C THR A 12 18.70 22.81 -18.12
N LYS A 13 18.94 23.57 -19.20
CA LYS A 13 20.15 23.41 -20.03
C LYS A 13 21.43 23.69 -19.26
N THR A 14 21.41 24.64 -18.32
CA THR A 14 22.59 25.18 -17.62
C THR A 14 22.61 24.83 -16.14
N GLU A 15 21.45 24.71 -15.50
CA GLU A 15 21.34 24.40 -14.07
C GLU A 15 21.10 22.92 -13.81
N ARG A 16 21.82 22.39 -12.82
CA ARG A 16 21.75 20.99 -12.40
C ARG A 16 21.89 20.90 -10.88
N LEU A 17 21.33 19.85 -10.31
CA LEU A 17 21.40 19.57 -8.88
C LEU A 17 22.14 18.27 -8.62
N SER A 18 23.31 18.34 -7.98
CA SER A 18 24.08 17.14 -7.63
C SER A 18 23.26 16.23 -6.72
N MET A 19 23.31 14.93 -6.98
CA MET A 19 22.73 13.89 -6.12
C MET A 19 23.60 13.53 -4.92
N ASN A 20 24.84 14.04 -4.87
CA ASN A 20 25.69 13.86 -3.71
C ASN A 20 25.06 14.50 -2.46
N GLY A 21 24.82 13.67 -1.45
CA GLY A 21 24.26 14.08 -0.16
C GLY A 21 25.27 14.80 0.73
N ARG A 22 26.57 14.69 0.44
CA ARG A 22 27.66 15.29 1.22
C ARG A 22 28.63 16.02 0.28
N PRO A 23 28.23 17.18 -0.27
CA PRO A 23 29.14 17.99 -1.08
C PRO A 23 30.31 18.49 -0.23
N SER A 24 31.48 18.70 -0.86
CA SER A 24 32.69 19.18 -0.20
C SER A 24 32.50 20.52 0.52
N ASN A 25 31.66 21.40 -0.03
CA ASN A 25 31.20 22.60 0.63
C ASN A 25 29.75 22.43 1.12
N PRO A 26 29.52 22.34 2.45
CA PRO A 26 28.19 22.16 3.04
C PRO A 26 27.16 23.23 2.64
N LYS A 27 27.59 24.45 2.27
CA LYS A 27 26.70 25.51 1.78
C LYS A 27 25.86 25.08 0.56
N TYR A 28 26.35 24.10 -0.20
CA TYR A 28 25.67 23.56 -1.39
C TYR A 28 24.88 22.27 -1.11
N ALA A 29 24.76 21.85 0.15
CA ALA A 29 23.84 20.79 0.52
C ALA A 29 22.40 21.31 0.35
N ARG A 30 21.72 20.82 -0.68
CA ARG A 30 20.36 21.20 -1.05
C ARG A 30 19.42 20.01 -0.96
N ASN A 31 18.15 20.30 -0.66
CA ASN A 31 17.04 19.35 -0.81
C ASN A 31 16.97 18.88 -2.27
N LYS A 32 16.74 17.59 -2.50
CA LYS A 32 16.72 16.95 -3.83
C LYS A 32 15.32 16.80 -4.41
N ASN A 33 14.28 17.18 -3.65
CA ASN A 33 12.92 17.20 -4.14
C ASN A 33 12.76 18.32 -5.17
N VAL A 34 12.22 17.98 -6.34
CA VAL A 34 11.95 18.92 -7.42
C VAL A 34 10.46 18.92 -7.74
N LEU A 35 9.87 20.11 -7.77
CA LEU A 35 8.50 20.34 -8.19
C LEU A 35 8.48 20.90 -9.61
N VAL A 36 7.83 20.20 -10.53
CA VAL A 36 7.69 20.62 -11.93
C VAL A 36 6.24 20.94 -12.23
N ILE A 37 5.94 22.22 -12.46
CA ILE A 37 4.59 22.72 -12.74
C ILE A 37 4.48 23.01 -14.23
N GLY A 38 3.37 22.59 -14.84
CA GLY A 38 3.05 22.93 -16.22
C GLY A 38 1.68 22.39 -16.61
N GLY A 39 1.01 23.05 -17.55
CA GLY A 39 -0.29 22.64 -18.05
C GLY A 39 -0.30 21.28 -18.75
N SER A 40 -1.48 20.82 -19.15
CA SER A 40 -1.57 19.66 -20.06
C SER A 40 -0.83 19.96 -21.36
N GLY A 41 -0.15 18.97 -21.93
CA GLY A 41 0.61 19.14 -23.17
C GLY A 41 1.93 19.92 -23.05
N SER A 42 2.28 20.48 -21.89
CA SER A 42 3.51 21.27 -21.72
C SER A 42 4.82 20.45 -21.80
N GLY A 43 4.72 19.13 -22.00
CA GLY A 43 5.87 18.26 -22.19
C GLY A 43 6.63 17.87 -20.93
N LYS A 44 6.03 17.97 -19.73
CA LYS A 44 6.67 17.56 -18.44
C LYS A 44 7.38 16.21 -18.52
N THR A 45 6.70 15.18 -19.05
CA THR A 45 7.28 13.85 -19.22
C THR A 45 8.44 13.85 -20.21
N ARG A 46 8.29 14.52 -21.36
CA ARG A 46 9.29 14.54 -22.43
C ARG A 46 10.55 15.32 -22.05
N PHE A 47 10.39 16.47 -21.40
CA PHE A 47 11.49 17.41 -21.17
C PHE A 47 12.12 17.30 -19.79
N TYR A 48 11.43 16.71 -18.80
CA TYR A 48 11.98 16.56 -17.44
C TYR A 48 12.12 15.09 -17.03
N VAL A 49 11.04 14.31 -17.07
CA VAL A 49 11.07 12.92 -16.56
C VAL A 49 11.99 12.04 -17.40
N LYS A 50 11.78 11.99 -18.73
CA LYS A 50 12.58 11.13 -19.61
C LYS A 50 14.08 11.46 -19.57
N PRO A 51 14.53 12.73 -19.70
CA PRO A 51 15.97 13.02 -19.62
C PRO A 51 16.62 12.58 -18.31
N ASN A 52 15.92 12.73 -17.17
CA ASN A 52 16.41 12.26 -15.88
C ASN A 52 16.41 10.73 -15.73
N LEU A 53 15.47 10.01 -16.35
CA LEU A 53 15.51 8.54 -16.44
C LEU A 53 16.69 8.07 -17.31
N MET A 54 16.92 8.75 -18.44
CA MET A 54 18.01 8.45 -19.36
C MET A 54 19.41 8.74 -18.78
N GLN A 55 19.52 9.45 -17.64
CA GLN A 55 20.78 9.54 -16.90
C GLN A 55 21.20 8.19 -16.30
N MET A 56 20.26 7.28 -16.04
CA MET A 56 20.52 5.91 -15.57
C MET A 56 21.44 5.84 -14.34
N HIS A 57 21.26 6.80 -13.43
CA HIS A 57 22.18 7.02 -12.31
C HIS A 57 21.76 6.35 -11.00
N SER A 58 20.52 5.87 -10.90
CA SER A 58 19.88 5.43 -9.64
C SER A 58 18.78 4.42 -9.91
N SER A 59 18.25 3.78 -8.87
CA SER A 59 16.98 3.05 -8.95
C SER A 59 15.81 4.02 -9.08
N TYR A 60 14.84 3.70 -9.94
CA TYR A 60 13.70 4.56 -10.22
C TYR A 60 12.39 3.89 -9.81
N CYS A 61 11.52 4.65 -9.14
CA CYS A 61 10.10 4.32 -8.97
C CYS A 61 9.31 5.38 -9.73
N VAL A 62 8.55 4.97 -10.74
CA VAL A 62 7.89 5.88 -11.68
C VAL A 62 6.40 5.59 -11.70
N THR A 63 5.59 6.61 -11.43
CA THR A 63 4.16 6.58 -11.71
C THR A 63 3.95 6.89 -13.19
N ASP A 64 3.41 5.93 -13.93
CA ASP A 64 3.19 6.05 -15.38
C ASP A 64 1.71 5.85 -15.74
N PRO A 65 0.83 6.84 -15.49
CA PRO A 65 -0.60 6.70 -15.73
C PRO A 65 -0.97 6.37 -17.18
N LYS A 66 -0.11 6.74 -18.14
CA LYS A 66 -0.34 6.50 -19.57
C LYS A 66 0.35 5.22 -20.06
N GLY A 67 1.20 4.60 -19.26
CA GLY A 67 1.99 3.43 -19.65
C GLY A 67 3.01 3.70 -20.77
N THR A 68 3.33 4.95 -21.09
CA THR A 68 4.21 5.28 -22.22
C THR A 68 5.68 5.25 -21.83
N ILE A 69 6.02 5.55 -20.57
CA ILE A 69 7.41 5.69 -20.13
C ILE A 69 8.16 4.37 -20.28
N VAL A 70 7.53 3.25 -19.86
CA VAL A 70 8.17 1.93 -19.99
C VAL A 70 8.32 1.50 -21.45
N LEU A 71 7.38 1.88 -22.33
CA LEU A 71 7.48 1.58 -23.75
C LEU A 71 8.59 2.38 -24.43
N GLU A 72 8.80 3.62 -24.00
CA GLU A 72 9.72 4.55 -24.65
C GLU A 72 11.14 4.52 -24.05
N CYS A 73 11.28 4.16 -22.77
CA CYS A 73 12.56 4.14 -22.06
C CYS A 73 12.94 2.76 -21.51
N GLY A 74 12.00 1.81 -21.44
CA GLY A 74 12.23 0.52 -20.81
C GLY A 74 13.34 -0.29 -21.50
N LYS A 75 13.38 -0.31 -22.84
CA LYS A 75 14.42 -1.06 -23.55
C LYS A 75 15.83 -0.51 -23.26
N MET A 76 15.97 0.82 -23.24
CA MET A 76 17.22 1.48 -22.85
C MET A 76 17.65 1.09 -21.44
N LEU A 77 16.71 1.09 -20.47
CA LEU A 77 17.00 0.73 -19.09
C LEU A 77 17.44 -0.74 -18.98
N GLU A 78 16.69 -1.65 -19.61
CA GLU A 78 17.00 -3.09 -19.63
C GLU A 78 18.40 -3.34 -20.23
N ASP A 79 18.72 -2.71 -21.36
CA ASP A 79 20.02 -2.85 -22.04
C ASP A 79 21.18 -2.32 -21.18
N ASN A 80 20.90 -1.46 -20.18
CA ASN A 80 21.88 -0.94 -19.23
C ASN A 80 21.81 -1.66 -17.86
N GLY A 81 21.24 -2.86 -17.81
CA GLY A 81 21.26 -3.73 -16.63
C GLY A 81 20.20 -3.43 -15.58
N TYR A 82 19.19 -2.61 -15.90
CA TYR A 82 18.07 -2.40 -14.99
C TYR A 82 17.12 -3.59 -14.99
N GLU A 83 16.75 -4.04 -13.80
CA GLU A 83 15.62 -4.93 -13.62
C GLU A 83 14.32 -4.11 -13.54
N ILE A 84 13.46 -4.27 -14.55
CA ILE A 84 12.21 -3.51 -14.65
C ILE A 84 11.08 -4.31 -14.01
N ARG A 85 10.50 -3.76 -12.95
CA ARG A 85 9.30 -4.31 -12.29
C ARG A 85 8.09 -3.43 -12.55
N ILE A 86 6.98 -4.02 -13.00
CA ILE A 86 5.75 -3.30 -13.38
C ILE A 86 4.57 -3.77 -12.53
N LEU A 87 3.98 -2.84 -11.78
CA LEU A 87 2.67 -3.02 -11.16
C LEU A 87 1.62 -2.29 -12.00
N ASN A 88 0.85 -3.05 -12.78
CA ASN A 88 -0.25 -2.52 -13.58
C ASN A 88 -1.58 -2.82 -12.86
N THR A 89 -2.29 -1.76 -12.45
CA THR A 89 -3.58 -1.84 -11.75
C THR A 89 -4.79 -1.76 -12.68
N ILE A 90 -4.59 -1.54 -13.98
CA ILE A 90 -5.66 -1.50 -14.99
C ILE A 90 -5.75 -2.85 -15.71
N ASN A 91 -4.61 -3.36 -16.18
CA ASN A 91 -4.53 -4.64 -16.87
C ASN A 91 -3.63 -5.60 -16.08
N PHE A 92 -4.24 -6.40 -15.22
CA PHE A 92 -3.55 -7.39 -14.39
C PHE A 92 -2.81 -8.46 -15.20
N LYS A 93 -3.20 -8.73 -16.46
CA LYS A 93 -2.46 -9.67 -17.34
C LYS A 93 -1.08 -9.13 -17.74
N LYS A 94 -0.90 -7.81 -17.72
CA LYS A 94 0.36 -7.11 -18.00
C LYS A 94 1.03 -6.59 -16.73
N SER A 95 0.68 -7.16 -15.58
CA SER A 95 1.22 -6.80 -14.27
C SER A 95 2.09 -7.93 -13.75
N MET A 96 3.18 -7.59 -13.06
CA MET A 96 3.96 -8.57 -12.30
C MET A 96 3.26 -8.97 -11.00
N LYS A 97 2.09 -8.36 -10.72
CA LYS A 97 1.25 -8.55 -9.55
C LYS A 97 1.96 -8.13 -8.26
N TYR A 98 1.20 -8.02 -7.18
CA TYR A 98 1.71 -7.65 -5.88
C TYR A 98 0.88 -8.34 -4.81
N ASN A 99 1.56 -8.98 -3.86
CA ASN A 99 0.94 -9.56 -2.69
C ASN A 99 1.65 -8.99 -1.44
N PRO A 100 0.99 -8.16 -0.62
CA PRO A 100 1.65 -7.53 0.52
C PRO A 100 2.04 -8.54 1.60
N PHE A 101 1.36 -9.70 1.68
CA PHE A 101 1.69 -10.73 2.68
C PHE A 101 3.12 -11.28 2.50
N SER A 102 3.65 -11.26 1.27
CA SER A 102 5.04 -11.63 0.98
C SER A 102 6.07 -10.67 1.61
N TYR A 103 5.64 -9.49 2.06
CA TYR A 103 6.49 -8.43 2.62
C TYR A 103 6.23 -8.18 4.11
N ILE A 104 5.38 -9.00 4.74
CA ILE A 104 5.16 -8.96 6.19
C ILE A 104 6.24 -9.81 6.85
N HIS A 105 6.98 -9.22 7.78
CA HIS A 105 8.00 -9.92 8.56
C HIS A 105 7.79 -9.79 10.07
N SER A 106 6.85 -8.94 10.48
CA SER A 106 6.60 -8.62 11.89
C SER A 106 5.17 -8.12 12.12
N GLU A 107 4.73 -8.13 13.38
CA GLU A 107 3.47 -7.50 13.79
C GLU A 107 3.42 -6.01 13.41
N LYS A 108 4.57 -5.33 13.40
CA LYS A 108 4.67 -3.93 12.98
C LYS A 108 4.31 -3.76 11.50
N ASP A 109 4.66 -4.72 10.65
CA ASP A 109 4.34 -4.66 9.22
C ASP A 109 2.85 -4.94 8.96
N ILE A 110 2.22 -5.81 9.77
CA ILE A 110 0.76 -5.99 9.77
C ILE A 110 0.09 -4.64 10.07
N LEU A 111 0.52 -3.95 11.13
CA LEU A 111 -0.06 -2.65 11.51
C LEU A 111 0.15 -1.58 10.43
N LYS A 112 1.30 -1.56 9.75
CA LYS A 112 1.53 -0.68 8.60
C LYS A 112 0.58 -1.00 7.45
N LEU A 113 0.43 -2.27 7.09
CA LEU A 113 -0.46 -2.70 6.00
C LEU A 113 -1.91 -2.29 6.29
N VAL A 114 -2.40 -2.54 7.51
CA VAL A 114 -3.74 -2.13 7.95
C VAL A 114 -3.91 -0.61 7.85
N GLN A 115 -2.91 0.16 8.31
CA GLN A 115 -2.95 1.62 8.21
C GLN A 115 -2.97 2.08 6.75
N THR A 116 -2.19 1.45 5.88
CA THR A 116 -2.20 1.73 4.44
C THR A 116 -3.56 1.44 3.81
N ILE A 117 -4.19 0.31 4.13
CA ILE A 117 -5.53 -0.03 3.62
C ILE A 117 -6.53 1.05 4.05
N ILE A 118 -6.65 1.29 5.36
CA ILE A 118 -7.62 2.26 5.92
C ILE A 118 -7.38 3.67 5.38
N ALA A 119 -6.13 4.09 5.23
CA ALA A 119 -5.82 5.43 4.71
C ALA A 119 -6.24 5.61 3.24
N ASN A 120 -6.28 4.53 2.45
CA ASN A 120 -6.59 4.58 1.02
C ASN A 120 -8.03 4.17 0.68
N THR A 121 -8.82 3.71 1.65
CA THR A 121 -10.26 3.40 1.47
C THR A 121 -11.19 4.46 2.06
N LYS A 122 -10.66 5.46 2.77
CA LYS A 122 -11.41 6.64 3.23
C LYS A 122 -11.83 7.51 2.05
N GLY A 123 -13.08 7.98 2.06
CA GLY A 123 -13.57 8.91 1.03
C GLY A 123 -12.92 10.29 1.18
N GLU A 124 -12.72 11.01 0.07
CA GLU A 124 -12.34 12.42 0.12
C GLU A 124 -13.42 13.22 0.86
N GLY A 125 -13.05 13.86 1.98
CA GLY A 125 -13.94 14.77 2.73
C GLY A 125 -14.45 14.28 4.08
N GLU A 126 -14.21 13.03 4.46
CA GLU A 126 -14.49 12.58 5.85
C GLU A 126 -13.47 13.20 6.80
N LYS A 127 -13.93 14.16 7.62
CA LYS A 127 -13.10 14.81 8.63
C LYS A 127 -12.49 13.73 9.54
N ALA A 128 -11.17 13.70 9.56
CA ALA A 128 -10.35 12.84 10.40
C ALA A 128 -10.54 13.18 11.90
N GLY A 129 -11.64 12.73 12.49
CA GLY A 129 -11.68 12.36 13.89
C GLY A 129 -11.11 10.95 14.04
N GLU A 130 -10.55 10.62 15.21
CA GLU A 130 -10.36 9.23 15.63
C GLU A 130 -11.72 8.56 15.85
N ASP A 131 -12.52 8.46 14.78
CA ASP A 131 -13.84 7.86 14.87
C ASP A 131 -13.70 6.45 15.40
N PHE A 132 -14.57 6.14 16.34
CA PHE A 132 -14.69 4.83 16.94
C PHE A 132 -14.71 3.72 15.89
N TRP A 133 -15.36 3.97 14.75
CA TRP A 133 -15.40 3.12 13.56
C TRP A 133 -14.01 2.77 13.03
N VAL A 134 -13.13 3.76 12.90
CA VAL A 134 -11.75 3.57 12.42
C VAL A 134 -10.93 2.73 13.40
N LYS A 135 -11.18 2.86 14.71
CA LYS A 135 -10.49 2.05 15.74
C LYS A 135 -10.91 0.59 15.66
N ALA A 136 -12.20 0.31 15.53
CA ALA A 136 -12.70 -1.05 15.43
C ALA A 136 -12.32 -1.71 14.09
N GLU A 137 -12.40 -0.99 12.97
CA GLU A 137 -11.92 -1.44 11.66
C GLU A 137 -10.44 -1.82 11.72
N LYS A 138 -9.61 -0.96 12.33
CA LYS A 138 -8.18 -1.24 12.53
C LYS A 138 -7.95 -2.51 13.34
N LEU A 139 -8.65 -2.69 14.45
CA LEU A 139 -8.53 -3.90 15.27
C LEU A 139 -8.95 -5.15 14.49
N TYR A 140 -10.03 -5.04 13.73
CA TYR A 140 -10.58 -6.14 12.93
C TYR A 140 -9.63 -6.57 11.81
N TYR A 141 -9.19 -5.64 10.94
CA TYR A 141 -8.23 -5.95 9.88
C TYR A 141 -6.90 -6.44 10.44
N THR A 142 -6.44 -5.89 11.57
CA THR A 142 -5.22 -6.40 12.22
C THR A 142 -5.40 -7.85 12.65
N ALA A 143 -6.57 -8.21 13.20
CA ALA A 143 -6.86 -9.58 13.59
C ALA A 143 -6.90 -10.53 12.38
N LEU A 144 -7.62 -10.19 11.32
CA LEU A 144 -7.74 -11.02 10.12
C LEU A 144 -6.41 -11.20 9.40
N ILE A 145 -5.68 -10.12 9.14
CA ILE A 145 -4.39 -10.18 8.45
C ILE A 145 -3.37 -10.96 9.30
N ALA A 146 -3.39 -10.80 10.62
CA ALA A 146 -2.57 -11.61 11.51
C ALA A 146 -2.94 -13.10 11.45
N TYR A 147 -4.24 -13.42 11.45
CA TYR A 147 -4.70 -14.80 11.33
C TYR A 147 -4.18 -15.42 10.03
N ILE A 148 -4.39 -14.76 8.88
CA ILE A 148 -3.92 -15.22 7.57
C ILE A 148 -2.40 -15.37 7.57
N TYR A 149 -1.67 -14.39 8.10
CA TYR A 149 -0.21 -14.40 8.11
C TYR A 149 0.38 -15.55 8.94
N TYR A 150 -0.17 -15.83 10.12
CA TYR A 150 0.37 -16.83 11.04
C TYR A 150 -0.19 -18.25 10.80
N GLU A 151 -1.49 -18.39 10.53
CA GLU A 151 -2.17 -19.68 10.52
C GLU A 151 -2.50 -20.22 9.12
N ALA A 152 -2.76 -19.35 8.13
CA ALA A 152 -3.17 -19.82 6.80
C ALA A 152 -2.00 -20.48 6.03
N PRO A 153 -2.27 -21.45 5.14
CA PRO A 153 -1.27 -21.97 4.22
C PRO A 153 -0.75 -20.88 3.29
N LYS A 154 0.47 -21.05 2.77
CA LYS A 154 1.20 -20.01 2.01
C LYS A 154 0.39 -19.48 0.82
N GLU A 155 -0.38 -20.34 0.18
CA GLU A 155 -1.19 -20.10 -1.01
C GLU A 155 -2.38 -19.19 -0.69
N GLU A 156 -2.89 -19.26 0.54
CA GLU A 156 -4.00 -18.46 1.06
C GLU A 156 -3.54 -17.16 1.72
N LYS A 157 -2.24 -16.89 1.82
CA LYS A 157 -1.71 -15.61 2.33
C LYS A 157 -1.83 -14.51 1.30
N ASN A 158 -3.06 -14.08 1.00
CA ASN A 158 -3.34 -13.11 -0.05
C ASN A 158 -4.62 -12.28 0.28
N PHE A 159 -4.90 -11.27 -0.54
CA PHE A 159 -6.06 -10.39 -0.35
C PHE A 159 -7.40 -11.08 -0.65
N ALA A 160 -7.45 -12.09 -1.52
CA ALA A 160 -8.70 -12.80 -1.79
C ALA A 160 -9.20 -13.48 -0.51
N THR A 161 -8.32 -14.18 0.20
CA THR A 161 -8.64 -14.76 1.52
C THR A 161 -9.07 -13.72 2.54
N LEU A 162 -8.44 -12.54 2.55
CA LEU A 162 -8.85 -11.45 3.44
C LEU A 162 -10.28 -10.99 3.13
N LEU A 163 -10.64 -10.87 1.85
CA LEU A 163 -11.99 -10.51 1.43
C LEU A 163 -12.99 -11.61 1.77
N ASP A 164 -12.67 -12.87 1.47
CA ASP A 164 -13.51 -14.01 1.82
C ASP A 164 -13.77 -14.07 3.34
N MET A 165 -12.76 -13.77 4.16
CA MET A 165 -12.93 -13.69 5.61
C MET A 165 -13.78 -12.50 6.06
N ILE A 166 -13.75 -11.38 5.34
CA ILE A 166 -14.61 -10.23 5.64
C ILE A 166 -16.06 -10.56 5.29
N ASP A 167 -16.30 -11.18 4.12
CA ASP A 167 -17.63 -11.56 3.65
C ASP A 167 -18.26 -12.65 4.53
N ALA A 168 -17.44 -13.61 4.99
CA ALA A 168 -17.87 -14.65 5.93
C ALA A 168 -18.16 -14.11 7.35
N SER A 169 -17.92 -12.83 7.63
CA SER A 169 -18.15 -12.21 8.94
C SER A 169 -19.57 -11.67 9.11
N GLU A 170 -20.54 -12.49 8.70
CA GLU A 170 -21.97 -12.18 8.79
C GLU A 170 -22.43 -11.91 10.23
N VAL A 171 -23.49 -11.12 10.33
CA VAL A 171 -24.06 -10.66 11.59
C VAL A 171 -25.55 -10.79 11.52
N ARG A 172 -26.12 -11.40 12.54
CA ARG A 172 -27.57 -11.57 12.68
C ARG A 172 -28.03 -10.69 13.83
N GLU A 173 -28.99 -9.81 13.55
CA GLU A 173 -29.54 -8.86 14.53
C GLU A 173 -30.52 -9.53 15.49
N ASP A 174 -31.07 -10.68 15.10
CA ASP A 174 -32.08 -11.46 15.81
C ASP A 174 -31.51 -12.54 16.75
N ASP A 175 -30.20 -12.80 16.69
CA ASP A 175 -29.52 -13.77 17.54
C ASP A 175 -28.15 -13.25 17.98
N GLU A 176 -28.09 -12.63 19.16
CA GLU A 176 -26.85 -12.14 19.79
C GLU A 176 -25.82 -13.24 20.05
N ASN A 177 -26.25 -14.51 20.13
CA ASN A 177 -25.38 -15.65 20.33
C ASN A 177 -24.91 -16.29 19.01
N TYR A 178 -25.34 -15.76 17.87
CA TYR A 178 -24.91 -16.26 16.58
C TYR A 178 -23.40 -16.10 16.40
N LYS A 179 -22.73 -17.22 16.11
CA LYS A 179 -21.31 -17.26 15.80
C LYS A 179 -21.11 -17.53 14.32
N ASN A 180 -20.58 -16.54 13.63
CA ASN A 180 -20.22 -16.66 12.23
C ASN A 180 -18.97 -17.55 12.05
N PRO A 181 -18.61 -17.95 10.82
CA PRO A 181 -17.40 -18.73 10.55
C PRO A 181 -16.13 -18.13 11.16
N ILE A 182 -15.97 -16.80 11.12
CA ILE A 182 -14.80 -16.10 11.66
C ILE A 182 -14.74 -16.21 13.19
N ASP A 183 -15.87 -16.06 13.88
CA ASP A 183 -15.96 -16.27 15.33
C ASP A 183 -15.43 -17.65 15.72
N ARG A 184 -15.87 -18.68 15.00
CA ARG A 184 -15.47 -20.07 15.25
C ARG A 184 -13.98 -20.28 14.97
N LEU A 185 -13.42 -19.66 13.93
CA LEU A 185 -11.99 -19.72 13.63
C LEU A 185 -11.15 -19.12 14.76
N PHE A 186 -11.53 -17.94 15.25
CA PHE A 186 -10.80 -17.29 16.35
C PHE A 186 -10.97 -18.01 17.68
N GLU A 187 -12.14 -18.61 17.97
CA GLU A 187 -12.35 -19.44 19.14
C GLU A 187 -11.51 -20.72 19.12
N ALA A 188 -11.41 -21.37 17.96
CA ALA A 188 -10.56 -22.54 17.79
C ALA A 188 -9.07 -22.19 17.99
N LEU A 189 -8.63 -21.07 17.40
CA LEU A 189 -7.26 -20.58 17.58
C LEU A 189 -6.99 -20.18 19.04
N GLU A 190 -7.95 -19.55 19.72
CA GLU A 190 -7.83 -19.20 21.12
C GLU A 190 -7.67 -20.41 22.03
N LYS A 191 -8.44 -21.48 21.80
CA LYS A 191 -8.32 -22.73 22.57
C LYS A 191 -6.94 -23.35 22.44
N LYS A 192 -6.32 -23.25 21.26
CA LYS A 192 -4.97 -23.75 20.98
C LYS A 192 -3.90 -22.81 21.55
N GLU A 193 -4.01 -21.51 21.30
CA GLU A 193 -3.02 -20.49 21.65
C GLU A 193 -3.67 -19.19 22.17
N PRO A 194 -4.03 -19.13 23.47
CA PRO A 194 -4.75 -17.99 24.05
C PRO A 194 -3.99 -16.66 23.97
N ARG A 195 -2.65 -16.70 23.84
CA ARG A 195 -1.77 -15.53 23.77
C ARG A 195 -1.43 -15.11 22.33
N HIS A 196 -1.99 -15.76 21.32
CA HIS A 196 -1.76 -15.46 19.91
C HIS A 196 -2.10 -14.00 19.56
N PHE A 197 -1.29 -13.35 18.73
CA PHE A 197 -1.46 -11.94 18.39
C PHE A 197 -2.82 -11.67 17.74
N ALA A 198 -3.21 -12.48 16.76
CA ALA A 198 -4.50 -12.35 16.08
C ALA A 198 -5.69 -12.44 17.06
N VAL A 199 -5.66 -13.39 18.00
CA VAL A 199 -6.71 -13.59 19.01
C VAL A 199 -6.83 -12.37 19.92
N LYS A 200 -5.71 -11.82 20.38
CA LYS A 200 -5.71 -10.60 21.21
C LYS A 200 -6.36 -9.42 20.50
N GLN A 201 -6.08 -9.24 19.21
CA GLN A 201 -6.69 -8.15 18.43
C GLN A 201 -8.19 -8.41 18.18
N TYR A 202 -8.57 -9.66 17.90
CA TYR A 202 -9.97 -10.02 17.68
C TYR A 202 -10.83 -9.82 18.94
N LYS A 203 -10.32 -10.19 20.12
CA LYS A 203 -10.99 -9.91 21.39
C LYS A 203 -11.18 -8.43 21.65
N LYS A 204 -10.13 -7.63 21.42
CA LYS A 204 -10.21 -6.16 21.52
C LYS A 204 -11.25 -5.60 20.55
N TYR A 205 -11.29 -6.13 19.32
CA TYR A 205 -12.32 -5.79 18.34
C TYR A 205 -13.72 -6.14 18.87
N LYS A 206 -13.97 -7.35 19.37
CA LYS A 206 -15.29 -7.74 19.90
C LYS A 206 -15.73 -6.89 21.09
N LEU A 207 -14.80 -6.52 21.98
CA LEU A 207 -15.07 -5.59 23.08
C LEU A 207 -15.39 -4.18 22.58
N ALA A 208 -14.68 -3.71 21.55
CA ALA A 208 -14.93 -2.41 20.94
C ALA A 208 -16.21 -2.41 20.09
N ALA A 209 -16.54 -3.50 19.40
CA ALA A 209 -17.68 -3.62 18.49
C ALA A 209 -19.00 -3.98 19.19
N GLY A 210 -19.04 -4.03 20.52
CA GLY A 210 -20.25 -4.25 21.33
C GLY A 210 -21.35 -3.19 21.19
N VAL A 211 -21.21 -2.27 20.22
CA VAL A 211 -22.28 -1.40 19.73
C VAL A 211 -22.62 -1.90 18.32
N ILE A 212 -23.78 -2.54 18.19
CA ILE A 212 -24.31 -3.34 17.05
C ILE A 212 -24.16 -2.67 15.66
N GLU A 213 -23.96 -1.36 15.62
CA GLU A 213 -23.95 -0.51 14.43
C GLU A 213 -22.63 -0.59 13.59
N LEU A 214 -21.60 -1.30 14.07
CA LEU A 214 -20.25 -1.38 13.44
C LEU A 214 -20.14 -2.35 12.27
N ARG A 215 -20.96 -3.39 12.27
CA ARG A 215 -20.88 -4.49 11.31
C ARG A 215 -21.55 -4.16 9.97
N ARG A 216 -22.52 -3.23 9.97
CA ARG A 216 -23.27 -2.78 8.78
C ARG A 216 -22.42 -1.95 7.81
N THR A 217 -21.49 -1.14 8.31
CA THR A 217 -20.78 -0.12 7.51
C THR A 217 -19.56 -0.66 6.78
N LEU A 218 -18.87 -1.67 7.33
CA LEU A 218 -17.65 -2.25 6.74
C LEU A 218 -17.92 -3.02 5.44
N HIS A 219 -19.02 -3.77 5.38
CA HIS A 219 -19.44 -4.49 4.17
C HIS A 219 -19.88 -3.52 3.05
N HIS A 220 -20.56 -2.42 3.41
CA HIS A 220 -20.99 -1.39 2.45
C HIS A 220 -19.81 -0.62 1.84
N TYR A 221 -18.79 -0.26 2.64
CA TYR A 221 -17.66 0.55 2.17
C TYR A 221 -16.71 -0.20 1.22
N LEU A 222 -16.48 -1.49 1.44
CA LEU A 222 -15.55 -2.28 0.61
C LEU A 222 -16.13 -2.63 -0.77
N SER A 223 -17.43 -2.96 -0.85
CA SER A 223 -18.03 -3.36 -2.13
C SER A 223 -18.23 -2.17 -3.09
N GLU A 224 -18.60 -0.99 -2.58
CA GLU A 224 -18.89 0.17 -3.42
C GLU A 224 -17.63 0.92 -3.89
N LYS A 225 -16.57 0.98 -3.08
CA LYS A 225 -15.39 1.81 -3.40
C LYS A 225 -14.25 1.06 -4.08
N CYS A 226 -14.20 -0.27 -3.99
CA CYS A 226 -13.15 -1.05 -4.65
C CYS A 226 -13.52 -1.52 -6.06
N PHE A 227 -14.80 -1.43 -6.46
CA PHE A 227 -15.29 -1.92 -7.75
C PHE A 227 -16.16 -0.91 -8.54
N ALA A 228 -16.11 0.37 -8.17
CA ALA A 228 -16.60 1.48 -9.00
C ALA A 228 -15.47 2.07 -9.86
#